data_AF-A0A2A8SHG3-F1
#
_entry.id   AF-A0A2A8SHG3-F1
#
_cell.length_a   1.000
_cell.length_b   1.000
_cell.length_c   1.000
_cell.angle_alpha   90.00
_cell.angle_beta   90.00
_cell.angle_gamma   90.00
#
_symmetry.space_group_name_H-M   'P 1'
#
loop_
_entity.id
_entity.type
_entity.pdbx_description
1 polymer ?
#
loop_
_entity_poly.entity_id
_entity_poly.type
_entity_poly.pdbx_seq_one_letter_code
_entity_poly.pdbx_strand_id
1 'polypeptide(L)'
;MKNKRFKTICIVVFLVCTFLIIGIGTYNEIQIRQHGKSSIAEVVDKKEYMSKGFKTYEIEYRVDGETHTGSVSKKLYKRLDIGSHIEVIEYKGKTTLFESYDSN
;
A
#
# COMPACT_ATOMS: atom_id res chain seq x y z
N MET A 1 -45.61 14.03 -9.87
CA MET A 1 -44.51 14.83 -9.26
C MET A 1 -43.66 14.11 -8.20
N LYS A 2 -43.94 12.84 -7.81
CA LYS A 2 -43.22 12.14 -6.73
C LYS A 2 -41.83 11.57 -7.14
N ASN A 3 -41.64 11.21 -8.40
CA ASN A 3 -40.41 10.51 -8.85
C ASN A 3 -39.18 11.41 -9.04
N LYS A 4 -39.37 12.73 -9.28
CA LYS A 4 -38.24 13.67 -9.42
C LYS A 4 -37.54 13.92 -8.08
N ARG A 5 -38.30 14.12 -7.00
CA ARG A 5 -37.74 14.37 -5.66
C ARG A 5 -36.98 13.15 -5.12
N PHE A 6 -37.47 11.94 -5.41
CA PHE A 6 -36.80 10.70 -4.99
C PHE A 6 -35.44 10.50 -5.68
N LYS A 7 -35.36 10.78 -6.99
CA LYS A 7 -34.10 10.71 -7.75
C LYS A 7 -33.06 11.71 -7.24
N THR A 8 -33.47 12.93 -6.90
CA THR A 8 -32.55 13.95 -6.36
C THR A 8 -31.99 13.53 -5.00
N ILE A 9 -32.81 12.95 -4.11
CA ILE A 9 -32.35 12.47 -2.81
C ILE A 9 -31.34 11.34 -2.97
N CYS A 10 -31.60 10.36 -3.85
CA CYS A 10 -30.65 9.26 -4.08
C CYS A 10 -29.29 9.75 -4.62
N ILE A 11 -29.28 10.76 -5.51
CA ILE A 11 -28.04 11.33 -6.04
C ILE A 11 -27.24 12.05 -4.95
N VAL A 12 -27.92 12.82 -4.09
CA VAL A 12 -27.28 13.52 -2.97
C VAL A 12 -26.71 12.54 -1.95
N VAL A 13 -27.47 11.49 -1.59
CA VAL A 13 -26.98 10.43 -0.69
C VAL A 13 -25.78 9.71 -1.29
N PHE A 14 -25.83 9.38 -2.58
CA PHE A 14 -24.72 8.74 -3.27
C PHE A 14 -23.45 9.60 -3.26
N LEU A 15 -23.59 10.90 -3.54
CA LEU A 15 -22.48 11.86 -3.49
C LEU A 15 -21.87 12.02 -2.08
N VAL A 16 -22.69 12.02 -1.04
CA VAL A 16 -22.20 12.08 0.34
C VAL A 16 -21.48 10.79 0.74
N CYS A 17 -22.04 9.63 0.38
CA CYS A 17 -21.41 8.34 0.65
C CYS A 17 -20.06 8.20 -0.07
N THR A 18 -19.94 8.64 -1.33
CA THR A 18 -18.66 8.58 -2.06
C THR A 18 -17.60 9.51 -1.45
N PHE A 19 -17.97 10.71 -1.03
CA PHE A 19 -17.04 11.63 -0.34
C PHE A 19 -16.51 11.07 0.98
N LEU A 20 -17.38 10.41 1.78
CA LEU A 20 -16.96 9.78 3.04
C LEU A 20 -16.00 8.63 2.82
N ILE A 21 -16.22 7.79 1.81
CA ILE A 21 -15.36 6.64 1.50
C ILE A 21 -13.96 7.11 1.04
N ILE A 22 -13.89 8.15 0.21
CA ILE A 22 -12.61 8.71 -0.26
C ILE A 22 -11.82 9.30 0.91
N GLY A 23 -12.48 10.01 1.82
CA GLY A 23 -11.83 10.58 3.00
C GLY A 23 -11.19 9.52 3.92
N ILE A 24 -11.88 8.42 4.21
CA ILE A 24 -11.35 7.38 5.11
C ILE A 24 -10.07 6.75 4.54
N GLY A 25 -10.00 6.55 3.22
CA GLY A 25 -8.81 5.99 2.56
C GLY A 25 -7.57 6.86 2.74
N THR A 26 -7.70 8.18 2.57
CA THR A 26 -6.57 9.12 2.66
C THR A 26 -6.09 9.33 4.10
N TYR A 27 -6.98 9.34 5.09
CA TYR A 27 -6.60 9.44 6.50
C TYR A 27 -5.74 8.26 6.97
N ASN A 28 -6.03 7.05 6.50
CA ASN A 28 -5.30 5.87 6.92
C ASN A 28 -3.85 5.89 6.38
N GLU A 29 -3.66 6.37 5.15
CA GLU A 29 -2.32 6.52 4.55
C GLU A 29 -1.47 7.59 5.25
N ILE A 30 -2.08 8.72 5.64
CA ILE A 30 -1.39 9.79 6.36
C ILE A 30 -0.95 9.33 7.75
N GLN A 31 -1.80 8.58 8.47
CA GLN A 31 -1.42 8.08 9.80
C GLN A 31 -0.30 7.04 9.75
N ILE A 32 -0.26 6.17 8.72
CA ILE A 32 0.85 5.23 8.53
C ILE A 32 2.18 6.00 8.38
N ARG A 33 2.18 7.10 7.60
CA ARG A 33 3.40 7.92 7.40
C ARG A 33 3.82 8.71 8.65
N GLN A 34 2.88 9.11 9.50
CA GLN A 34 3.19 9.94 10.68
C GLN A 34 3.47 9.13 11.95
N HIS A 35 2.89 7.94 12.08
CA HIS A 35 2.95 7.12 13.29
C HIS A 35 3.50 5.71 13.07
N GLY A 36 3.85 5.36 11.82
CA GLY A 36 4.49 4.10 11.53
C GLY A 36 5.90 4.05 12.10
N LYS A 37 6.25 2.92 12.71
CA LYS A 37 7.61 2.68 13.19
C LYS A 37 8.44 2.21 11.99
N SER A 38 9.56 2.90 11.74
CA SER A 38 10.55 2.41 10.80
C SER A 38 11.26 1.20 11.42
N SER A 39 11.28 0.10 10.67
CA SER A 39 11.93 -1.16 11.03
C SER A 39 12.79 -1.61 9.84
N ILE A 40 13.95 -2.20 10.13
CA ILE A 40 14.84 -2.75 9.11
C ILE A 40 14.41 -4.19 8.84
N ALA A 41 14.11 -4.49 7.56
CA ALA A 41 13.81 -5.83 7.10
C ALA A 41 14.94 -6.40 6.25
N GLU A 42 15.11 -7.72 6.28
CA GLU A 42 16.03 -8.43 5.39
C GLU A 42 15.25 -9.07 4.24
N VAL A 43 15.65 -8.86 3.00
CA VAL A 43 15.04 -9.53 1.83
C VAL A 43 15.44 -11.00 1.83
N VAL A 44 14.47 -11.90 1.92
CA VAL A 44 14.72 -13.35 1.96
C VAL A 44 14.46 -14.03 0.62
N ASP A 45 13.54 -13.51 -0.19
CA ASP A 45 13.26 -14.03 -1.52
C ASP A 45 12.74 -12.94 -2.47
N LYS A 46 12.81 -13.22 -3.77
CA LYS A 46 12.39 -12.33 -4.85
C LYS A 46 11.68 -13.10 -5.95
N LYS A 47 10.48 -12.67 -6.30
CA LYS A 47 9.64 -13.31 -7.31
C LYS A 47 9.18 -12.33 -8.37
N GLU A 48 9.35 -12.73 -9.63
CA GLU A 48 8.84 -12.00 -10.79
C GLU A 48 7.82 -12.88 -11.53
N TYR A 49 6.61 -12.37 -11.76
CA TYR A 49 5.57 -13.12 -12.46
C TYR A 49 4.61 -12.21 -13.23
N MET A 50 3.89 -12.78 -14.18
CA MET A 50 2.84 -12.06 -14.92
C MET A 50 1.50 -12.23 -14.21
N SER A 51 0.87 -11.13 -13.83
CA SER A 51 -0.47 -11.10 -13.22
C SER A 51 -1.40 -10.20 -14.04
N LYS A 52 -2.49 -10.75 -14.55
CA LYS A 52 -3.52 -10.03 -15.33
C LYS A 52 -2.94 -9.17 -16.48
N GLY A 53 -1.89 -9.65 -17.15
CA GLY A 53 -1.23 -8.96 -18.26
C GLY A 53 -0.15 -7.95 -17.86
N PHE A 54 0.09 -7.75 -16.57
CA PHE A 54 1.16 -6.88 -16.05
C PHE A 54 2.24 -7.71 -15.37
N LYS A 55 3.49 -7.28 -15.48
CA LYS A 55 4.61 -7.91 -14.78
C LYS A 55 4.64 -7.38 -13.34
N THR A 56 4.44 -8.28 -12.39
CA THR A 56 4.48 -8.03 -10.95
C THR A 56 5.87 -8.43 -10.42
N TYR A 57 6.41 -7.57 -9.56
CA TYR A 57 7.67 -7.79 -8.86
C TYR A 57 7.35 -7.82 -7.37
N GLU A 58 7.56 -8.98 -6.76
CA GLU A 58 7.23 -9.25 -5.37
C GLU A 58 8.50 -9.66 -4.64
N ILE A 59 8.64 -9.22 -3.40
CA ILE A 59 9.74 -9.61 -2.52
C ILE A 59 9.16 -10.21 -1.24
N GLU A 60 9.86 -11.20 -0.71
CA GLU A 60 9.66 -11.65 0.66
C GLU A 60 10.74 -11.03 1.53
N TYR A 61 10.35 -10.52 2.69
CA TYR A 61 11.26 -9.87 3.62
C TYR A 61 10.94 -10.28 5.05
N ARG A 62 11.96 -10.33 5.90
CA ARG A 62 11.86 -10.73 7.30
C ARG A 62 12.04 -9.52 8.22
N VAL A 63 11.10 -9.32 9.13
CA VAL A 63 11.17 -8.32 10.21
C VAL A 63 10.82 -9.01 11.52
N ASP A 64 11.60 -8.77 12.57
CA ASP A 64 11.35 -9.33 13.91
C ASP A 64 11.11 -10.86 13.94
N GLY A 65 11.69 -11.60 12.98
CA GLY A 65 11.56 -13.05 12.85
C GLY A 65 10.36 -13.53 12.02
N GLU A 66 9.46 -12.63 11.63
CA GLU A 66 8.31 -12.94 10.77
C GLU A 66 8.63 -12.66 9.30
N THR A 67 8.20 -13.54 8.40
CA THR A 67 8.32 -13.34 6.95
C THR A 67 7.04 -12.71 6.40
N HIS A 68 7.21 -11.63 5.66
CA HIS A 68 6.15 -10.91 4.99
C HIS A 68 6.43 -10.83 3.49
N THR A 69 5.38 -10.59 2.72
CA THR A 69 5.45 -10.45 1.27
C THR A 69 4.98 -9.06 0.86
N GLY A 70 5.69 -8.41 -0.06
CA GLY A 70 5.35 -7.08 -0.56
C GLY A 70 5.64 -6.92 -2.04
N SER A 71 4.72 -6.26 -2.76
CA SER A 71 4.97 -5.85 -4.14
C SER A 71 5.83 -4.58 -4.17
N VAL A 72 6.80 -4.54 -5.08
CA VAL A 72 7.72 -3.41 -5.28
C VAL A 72 7.76 -2.99 -6.75
N SER A 73 8.26 -1.79 -7.03
CA SER A 73 8.52 -1.38 -8.41
C SER A 73 9.67 -2.19 -9.03
N LYS A 74 9.66 -2.27 -10.37
CA LYS A 74 10.76 -2.86 -11.14
C LYS A 74 12.13 -2.25 -10.81
N LYS A 75 12.17 -0.94 -10.53
CA LYS A 75 13.41 -0.21 -10.23
C LYS A 75 14.01 -0.70 -8.92
N LEU A 76 13.17 -0.79 -7.87
CA LEU A 76 13.60 -1.28 -6.57
C LEU A 76 13.95 -2.78 -6.63
N TYR A 77 13.10 -3.59 -7.28
CA TYR A 77 13.35 -5.02 -7.45
C TYR A 77 14.72 -5.34 -8.09
N LYS A 78 15.17 -4.52 -9.05
CA LYS A 78 16.48 -4.71 -9.68
C LYS A 78 17.67 -4.30 -8.81
N ARG A 79 17.45 -3.46 -7.79
CA ARG A 79 18.49 -2.97 -6.88
C ARG A 79 18.63 -3.84 -5.62
N LEU A 80 17.57 -4.54 -5.26
CA LEU A 80 17.56 -5.43 -4.10
C LEU A 80 18.17 -6.77 -4.47
N ASP A 81 19.06 -7.27 -3.64
CA ASP A 81 19.52 -8.67 -3.67
C ASP A 81 19.00 -9.41 -2.44
N ILE A 82 18.97 -10.74 -2.48
CA ILE A 82 18.65 -11.56 -1.31
C ILE A 82 19.73 -11.29 -0.24
N GLY A 83 19.30 -11.05 1.00
CA GLY A 83 20.14 -10.58 2.11
C GLY A 83 20.28 -9.05 2.19
N SER A 84 19.68 -8.29 1.26
CA SER A 84 19.67 -6.83 1.34
C SER A 84 18.79 -6.37 2.50
N HIS A 85 19.23 -5.31 3.17
CA HIS A 85 18.47 -4.67 4.23
C HIS A 85 17.65 -3.52 3.63
N ILE A 86 16.35 -3.50 3.90
CA ILE A 86 15.41 -2.49 3.44
C ILE A 86 14.70 -1.84 4.62
N GLU A 87 14.35 -0.58 4.48
CA GLU A 87 13.52 0.11 5.46
C GLU A 87 12.04 -0.15 5.14
N VAL A 88 11.30 -0.66 6.13
CA VAL A 88 9.85 -0.86 6.03
C VAL A 88 9.16 -0.12 7.16
N ILE A 89 7.92 0.30 6.93
CA ILE A 89 7.12 0.99 7.94
C ILE A 89 6.06 0.03 8.46
N GLU A 90 6.09 -0.22 9.76
CA GLU A 90 5.09 -1.01 10.46
C GLU A 90 4.01 -0.11 11.03
N TYR A 91 2.75 -0.39 10.68
CA TYR A 91 1.60 0.32 11.23
C TYR A 91 0.41 -0.61 11.46
N LYS A 92 -0.04 -0.69 12.72
CA LYS A 92 -1.19 -1.51 13.18
C LYS A 92 -1.14 -2.97 12.68
N GLY A 93 0.02 -3.62 12.78
CA GLY A 93 0.21 -5.02 12.38
C GLY A 93 0.21 -5.26 10.86
N LYS A 94 0.33 -4.19 10.06
CA LYS A 94 0.58 -4.26 8.63
C LYS A 94 1.94 -3.65 8.33
N THR A 95 2.75 -4.39 7.59
CA THR A 95 4.04 -3.91 7.13
C THR A 95 3.87 -3.33 5.73
N THR A 96 4.05 -2.03 5.62
CA THR A 96 3.93 -1.31 4.35
C THR A 96 5.31 -0.88 3.91
N LEU A 97 5.73 -1.39 2.76
CA LEU A 97 6.96 -0.97 2.13
C LEU A 97 6.70 0.38 1.46
N PHE A 98 7.29 1.45 2.00
CA PHE A 98 7.27 2.75 1.35
C PHE A 98 8.50 2.84 0.46
N GLU A 99 8.28 3.06 -0.85
CA GLU A 99 9.35 3.45 -1.76
C GLU A 99 9.78 4.89 -1.45
N SER A 100 10.46 5.09 -0.32
CA SER A 100 11.14 6.32 0.05
C SER A 100 12.65 6.10 -0.12
N TYR A 101 13.10 5.93 -1.36
CA TYR A 101 14.51 6.09 -1.69
C TYR A 101 14.64 7.19 -2.75
N ASP A 102 14.99 8.37 -2.22
CA ASP A 102 15.47 9.62 -2.82
C ASP A 102 14.78 10.19 -4.07
N SER A 103 14.08 11.30 -3.81
CA SER A 103 14.16 12.52 -4.61
C SER A 103 15.62 12.96 -4.71
N ASN A 104 16.29 12.63 -5.81
CA ASN A 104 17.51 13.31 -6.23
C ASN A 104 17.31 13.86 -7.64
#